data_AF-X1JFN3-F1
#
_entry.id   AF-X1JFN3-F1
#
_cell.length_a   1.000
_cell.length_b   1.000
_cell.length_c   1.000
_cell.angle_alpha   90.00
_cell.angle_beta   90.00
_cell.angle_gamma   90.00
#
_symmetry.space_group_name_H-M   'P 1'
#
loop_
_entity.id
_entity.type
_entity.pdbx_description
1 polymer ?
#
loop_
_entity_poly.entity_id
_entity_poly.type
_entity_poly.pdbx_seq_one_letter_code
_entity_poly.pdbx_strand_id
1 'polypeptide(L)'
;EGKRSHDRIAVLQDGRVIAMGKYYLQQSGFFASGCEVINVRVPDLRMIEYVLNVQFFYETTDICTYPIYEAVNKKITGNVVGMTLLGASDQAVGGTLHVEVIAIGPP
;
A
#
# COMPACT_ATOMS: atom_id res chain seq x y z
N GLU A 1 -3.40 -19.34 -22.11
CA GLU A 1 -2.46 -18.56 -21.29
C GLU A 1 -2.87 -17.10 -21.38
N GLY A 2 -3.03 -16.36 -20.28
CA GLY A 2 -3.36 -14.92 -20.40
C GLY A 2 -4.37 -14.33 -19.42
N LYS A 3 -4.46 -14.82 -18.18
CA LYS A 3 -4.88 -13.90 -17.11
C LYS A 3 -3.64 -13.12 -16.70
N ARG A 4 -3.44 -11.95 -17.33
CA ARG A 4 -2.49 -10.96 -16.87
C ARG A 4 -2.83 -10.71 -15.39
N SER A 5 -1.97 -11.20 -14.53
CA SER A 5 -1.97 -10.78 -13.14
C SER A 5 -1.76 -9.27 -13.18
N HIS A 6 -2.72 -8.54 -12.64
CA HIS A 6 -2.73 -7.09 -12.78
C HIS A 6 -1.62 -6.43 -11.95
N ASP A 7 -1.00 -7.18 -11.03
CA ASP A 7 -0.06 -6.63 -10.06
C ASP A 7 1.19 -7.51 -9.80
N ARG A 8 1.48 -8.54 -10.61
CA ARG A 8 2.77 -9.26 -10.56
C ARG A 8 3.86 -8.44 -11.22
N ILE A 9 4.90 -8.16 -10.45
CA ILE A 9 6.08 -7.41 -10.89
C ILE A 9 7.14 -8.35 -11.45
N ALA A 10 7.43 -9.45 -10.75
CA ALA A 10 8.46 -10.41 -11.17
C ALA A 10 8.22 -11.81 -10.57
N VAL A 11 8.82 -12.82 -11.21
CA VAL A 11 8.93 -14.17 -10.67
C VAL A 11 10.42 -14.47 -10.47
N LEU A 12 10.79 -14.88 -9.26
CA LEU A 12 12.16 -15.25 -8.93
C LEU A 12 12.48 -16.68 -9.39
N GLN A 13 13.77 -17.00 -9.53
CA GLN A 13 14.22 -18.33 -9.96
C GLN A 13 13.79 -19.45 -9.00
N ASP A 14 13.53 -19.13 -7.73
CA ASP A 14 13.04 -20.05 -6.71
C ASP A 14 11.50 -20.25 -6.75
N GLY A 15 10.81 -19.65 -7.71
CA GLY A 15 9.37 -19.77 -7.91
C GLY A 15 8.51 -18.79 -7.09
N ARG A 16 9.12 -17.95 -6.24
CA ARG A 16 8.40 -16.88 -5.55
C ARG A 16 8.04 -15.75 -6.49
N VAL A 17 6.98 -15.04 -6.13
CA VAL A 17 6.41 -13.96 -6.91
C VAL A 17 6.54 -12.67 -6.12
N ILE A 18 7.02 -11.63 -6.80
CA ILE A 18 6.92 -10.25 -6.34
C ILE A 18 5.63 -9.70 -6.93
N ALA A 19 4.72 -9.27 -6.08
CA ALA A 19 3.44 -8.69 -6.48
C ALA A 19 3.08 -7.47 -5.63
N MET A 20 2.10 -6.73 -6.12
CA MET A 20 1.64 -5.49 -5.51
C MET A 20 0.18 -5.59 -5.08
N GLY A 21 -0.16 -4.92 -3.99
CA GLY A 21 -1.52 -4.66 -3.55
C GLY A 21 -1.75 -3.16 -3.47
N LYS A 22 -2.97 -2.71 -3.82
CA LYS A 22 -3.32 -1.30 -3.82
C LYS A 22 -4.46 -1.02 -2.84
N TYR A 23 -4.42 0.15 -2.23
CA TYR A 23 -5.48 0.67 -1.38
C TYR A 23 -5.63 2.17 -1.59
N TYR A 24 -6.87 2.64 -1.64
CA TYR A 24 -7.20 4.04 -1.95
C TYR A 24 -7.94 4.64 -0.76
N LEU A 25 -7.43 5.75 -0.23
CA LEU A 25 -8.03 6.50 0.85
C LEU A 25 -8.47 7.87 0.35
N GLN A 26 -9.78 8.13 0.38
CA GLN A 26 -10.29 9.48 0.14
C GLN A 26 -10.09 10.33 1.39
N GLN A 27 -9.63 11.57 1.19
CA GLN A 27 -9.32 12.45 2.31
C GLN A 27 -10.53 12.77 3.20
N SER A 28 -11.74 12.86 2.63
CA SER A 28 -12.95 13.10 3.44
C SER A 28 -13.21 12.03 4.50
N GLY A 29 -12.53 10.87 4.42
CA GLY A 29 -12.62 9.77 5.36
C GLY A 29 -11.48 9.68 6.39
N PHE A 30 -10.46 10.54 6.37
CA PHE A 30 -9.31 10.44 7.29
C PHE A 30 -8.63 11.81 7.58
N PHE A 31 -7.73 11.85 8.58
CA PHE A 31 -6.89 12.98 9.07
C PHE A 31 -7.44 13.87 10.20
N ALA A 32 -8.56 13.52 10.84
CA ALA A 32 -8.93 14.21 12.09
C ALA A 32 -7.99 13.89 13.27
N SER A 33 -7.31 12.73 13.23
CA SER A 33 -6.50 12.18 14.34
C SER A 33 -5.05 11.83 13.97
N GLY A 34 -4.62 12.09 12.72
CA GLY A 34 -3.26 11.82 12.24
C GLY A 34 -2.86 10.34 12.06
N CYS A 35 -3.70 9.38 12.46
CA CYS A 35 -3.44 7.93 12.34
C CYS A 35 -4.63 7.15 11.73
N GLU A 36 -4.43 6.42 10.64
CA GLU A 36 -5.46 5.57 9.99
C GLU A 36 -5.06 4.11 9.99
N VAL A 37 -5.99 3.19 10.22
CA VAL A 37 -5.70 1.75 10.08
C VAL A 37 -6.22 1.26 8.73
N ILE A 38 -5.32 0.69 7.92
CA ILE A 38 -5.68 0.10 6.63
C ILE A 38 -5.24 -1.36 6.53
N ASN A 39 -5.91 -2.09 5.64
CA ASN A 39 -5.55 -3.45 5.27
C ASN A 39 -5.40 -3.54 3.75
N VAL A 40 -4.18 -3.79 3.28
CA VAL A 40 -3.88 -3.91 1.85
C VAL A 40 -3.75 -5.37 1.47
N ARG A 41 -4.58 -5.84 0.55
CA ARG A 41 -4.51 -7.21 0.01
C ARG A 41 -3.59 -7.25 -1.20
N VAL A 42 -2.68 -8.22 -1.23
CA VAL A 42 -1.85 -8.53 -2.40
C VAL A 42 -2.45 -9.78 -3.08
N PRO A 43 -3.31 -9.61 -4.10
CA PRO A 43 -4.17 -10.68 -4.60
C PRO A 43 -3.41 -11.81 -5.28
N ASP A 44 -2.25 -11.49 -5.84
CA ASP A 44 -1.42 -12.42 -6.62
C ASP A 44 -0.52 -13.32 -5.77
N LEU A 45 -0.58 -13.19 -4.44
CA LEU A 45 0.13 -14.03 -3.48
C LEU A 45 -0.88 -14.82 -2.66
N ARG A 46 -0.57 -16.10 -2.41
CA ARG A 46 -1.32 -16.93 -1.44
C ARG A 46 -1.00 -16.53 0.00
N MET A 47 0.26 -16.19 0.26
CA MET A 47 0.72 -15.62 1.52
C MET A 47 1.89 -14.67 1.27
N ILE A 48 2.03 -13.66 2.13
CA ILE A 48 3.15 -12.73 2.09
C ILE A 48 4.22 -13.26 3.04
N GLU A 49 5.41 -13.50 2.51
CA GLU A 49 6.59 -13.81 3.30
C GLU A 49 7.24 -12.53 3.81
N TYR A 50 7.34 -11.52 2.94
CA TYR A 50 7.99 -10.26 3.27
C TYR A 50 7.38 -9.08 2.49
N VAL A 51 7.34 -7.91 3.12
CA VAL A 51 6.97 -6.65 2.47
C VAL A 51 8.25 -5.93 2.05
N LEU A 52 8.46 -5.82 0.74
CA LEU A 52 9.65 -5.20 0.17
C LEU A 52 9.58 -3.67 0.27
N ASN A 53 8.40 -3.10 -0.01
CA ASN A 53 8.20 -1.66 0.07
C ASN A 53 6.73 -1.29 0.29
N VAL A 54 6.49 -0.10 0.86
CA VAL A 54 5.19 0.56 0.86
C VAL A 54 5.38 1.92 0.21
N GLN A 55 4.71 2.14 -0.91
CA GLN A 55 4.75 3.40 -1.65
C GLN A 55 3.47 4.19 -1.40
N PHE A 56 3.64 5.51 -1.37
CA PHE A 56 2.56 6.47 -1.19
C PHE A 56 2.55 7.41 -2.37
N PHE A 57 1.38 7.59 -2.97
CA PHE A 57 1.15 8.56 -4.03
C PHE A 57 -0.11 9.36 -3.70
N TYR A 58 -0.04 10.68 -3.83
CA TYR A 58 -1.19 11.55 -3.60
C TYR A 58 -1.54 12.25 -4.92
N GLU A 59 -2.82 12.26 -5.28
CA GLU A 59 -3.25 12.72 -6.61
C GLU A 59 -3.06 14.22 -6.87
N THR A 60 -2.86 15.04 -5.83
CA THR A 60 -2.75 16.49 -5.99
C THR A 60 -1.30 16.92 -6.24
N THR A 61 -1.10 17.82 -7.20
CA THR A 61 0.21 18.27 -7.70
C THR A 61 0.94 19.28 -6.79
N ASP A 62 0.36 19.67 -5.65
CA ASP A 62 1.00 20.60 -4.71
C ASP A 62 1.94 19.86 -3.73
N ILE A 63 2.92 19.15 -4.32
CA ILE A 63 3.69 18.05 -3.70
C ILE A 63 4.83 18.56 -2.79
N CYS A 64 5.12 19.87 -2.80
CA CYS A 64 6.24 20.45 -2.05
C CYS A 64 5.87 20.98 -0.66
N THR A 65 4.59 20.97 -0.29
CA THR A 65 4.11 21.59 0.96
C THR A 65 3.40 20.61 1.91
N TYR A 66 2.88 19.45 1.46
CA TYR A 66 2.10 18.50 2.30
C TYR A 66 2.13 17.05 1.78
N PRO A 67 1.73 16.04 2.58
CA PRO A 67 2.31 15.54 3.84
C PRO A 67 3.29 14.37 3.62
N ILE A 68 4.17 14.13 4.58
CA ILE A 68 4.96 12.89 4.67
C ILE A 68 4.05 11.81 5.27
N TYR A 69 3.87 10.71 4.54
CA TYR A 69 3.15 9.53 5.02
C TYR A 69 4.13 8.44 5.42
N GLU A 70 3.85 7.78 6.53
CA GLU A 70 4.61 6.62 6.98
C GLU A 70 3.68 5.46 7.30
N ALA A 71 4.06 4.25 6.87
CA ALA A 71 3.40 3.02 7.30
C ALA A 71 4.09 2.49 8.57
N VAL A 72 3.40 2.57 9.70
CA VAL A 72 3.83 2.05 11.00
C VAL A 72 3.00 0.84 11.42
N ASN A 73 3.47 0.10 12.44
CA ASN A 73 2.76 -1.05 13.03
C ASN A 73 2.29 -2.10 12.01
N LYS A 74 3.16 -2.47 11.07
CA LYS A 74 2.84 -3.43 10.00
C LYS A 74 2.62 -4.83 10.56
N LYS A 75 1.54 -5.49 10.15
CA LYS A 75 1.23 -6.89 10.46
C LYS A 75 0.80 -7.64 9.22
N ILE A 76 1.51 -8.70 8.89
CA ILE A 76 1.16 -9.60 7.79
C ILE A 76 0.19 -10.67 8.31
N THR A 77 -0.88 -10.95 7.57
CA THR A 77 -1.82 -12.05 7.84
C THR A 77 -2.28 -12.66 6.52
N GLY A 78 -1.75 -13.84 6.18
CA GLY A 78 -1.99 -14.45 4.87
C GLY A 78 -1.44 -13.58 3.75
N ASN A 79 -2.30 -13.16 2.81
CA ASN A 79 -1.95 -12.24 1.72
C ASN A 79 -2.38 -10.78 1.96
N VAL A 80 -2.58 -10.41 3.22
CA VAL A 80 -2.97 -9.06 3.63
C VAL A 80 -1.90 -8.46 4.52
N VAL A 81 -1.61 -7.18 4.30
CA VAL A 81 -0.78 -6.37 5.19
C VAL A 81 -1.67 -5.33 5.86
N GLY A 82 -1.90 -5.52 7.16
CA GLY A 82 -2.46 -4.49 8.01
C GLY A 82 -1.37 -3.50 8.42
N MET A 83 -1.68 -2.21 8.44
CA MET A 83 -0.76 -1.17 8.90
C MET A 83 -1.52 0.05 9.41
N THR A 84 -0.84 0.86 10.21
CA THR A 84 -1.29 2.21 10.53
C THR A 84 -0.58 3.20 9.63
N LEU A 85 -1.31 4.06 8.95
CA LEU A 85 -0.76 5.22 8.27
C LEU A 85 -0.66 6.37 9.27
N LEU A 86 0.55 6.88 9.44
CA LEU A 86 0.81 8.12 10.15
C LEU A 86 0.95 9.24 9.11
N GLY A 87 0.24 10.35 9.32
CA GLY A 87 0.39 11.55 8.49
C GLY A 87 0.23 12.82 9.31
N ALA A 88 1.03 13.83 8.98
CA ALA A 88 0.89 15.17 9.54
C ALA A 88 -0.26 15.88 8.82
N SER A 89 -1.43 15.90 9.46
CA SER A 89 -2.57 16.69 9.02
C SER A 89 -2.26 18.15 9.28
N ASP A 90 -2.13 18.96 8.23
CA ASP A 90 -2.58 20.34 8.39
C ASP A 90 -3.14 20.96 7.12
N GLN A 91 -2.85 20.50 5.89
CA GLN A 91 -3.26 21.32 4.73
C GLN A 91 -3.51 20.60 3.39
N ALA A 92 -3.58 19.27 3.32
CA ALA A 92 -4.16 18.69 2.11
C ALA A 92 -5.68 18.99 2.13
N VAL A 93 -6.25 19.53 1.06
CA VAL A 93 -7.71 19.75 0.92
C VAL A 93 -8.17 19.16 -0.40
N GLY A 94 -8.96 18.09 -0.33
CA GLY A 94 -9.35 17.27 -1.46
C GLY A 94 -8.24 16.31 -1.92
N GLY A 95 -8.63 15.11 -2.37
CA GLY A 95 -7.72 14.16 -3.03
C GLY A 95 -7.84 12.72 -2.52
N THR A 96 -7.19 11.81 -3.25
CA THR A 96 -7.06 10.39 -2.90
C THR A 96 -5.59 10.07 -2.61
N LEU A 97 -5.34 9.45 -1.45
CA LEU A 97 -4.07 8.81 -1.14
C LEU A 97 -4.09 7.38 -1.69
N HIS A 98 -3.10 7.08 -2.52
CA HIS A 98 -2.80 5.76 -3.05
C HIS A 98 -1.73 5.13 -2.18
N VAL A 99 -2.01 3.95 -1.67
CA VAL A 99 -1.06 3.13 -0.93
C VAL A 99 -0.79 1.87 -1.73
N GLU A 100 0.45 1.64 -2.08
CA GLU A 100 0.89 0.46 -2.82
C GLU A 100 1.84 -0.36 -1.98
N VAL A 101 1.48 -1.62 -1.74
CA VAL A 101 2.31 -2.57 -0.98
C VAL A 101 2.95 -3.53 -1.94
N ILE A 102 4.28 -3.48 -2.03
CA ILE A 102 5.08 -4.40 -2.82
C ILE A 102 5.56 -5.50 -1.89
N ALA A 103 5.20 -6.74 -2.18
CA ALA A 103 5.46 -7.89 -1.34
C ALA A 103 5.96 -9.08 -2.15
N ILE A 104 6.56 -10.04 -1.44
CA ILE A 104 7.04 -11.29 -2.00
C ILE A 104 6.43 -12.48 -1.27
N GLY A 105 6.11 -13.53 -2.02
CA GLY A 105 5.69 -14.81 -1.48
C GLY A 105 5.32 -15.81 -2.57
N PRO A 106 4.79 -16.98 -2.20
CA PRO A 106 4.26 -17.94 -3.17
C PRO A 106 2.98 -17.41 -3.85
N PRO A 107 2.76 -17.74 -5.14
CA PRO A 107 1.58 -17.35 -5.90
C PRO A 107 0.27 -17.99 -5.41
#